data_AF-A0A3D3ICA6-F1
#
_entry.id   AF-A0A3D3ICA6-F1
#
_cell.length_a   1.000
_cell.length_b   1.000
_cell.length_c   1.000
_cell.angle_alpha   90.00
_cell.angle_beta   90.00
_cell.angle_gamma   90.00
#
_symmetry.space_group_name_H-M   'P 1'
#
loop_
_entity.id
_entity.type
_entity.pdbx_description
1 polymer ?
#
loop_
_entity_poly.entity_id
_entity_poly.type
_entity_poly.pdbx_seq_one_letter_code
_entity_poly.pdbx_strand_id
1 'polypeptide(L)'
;MDFQFWIWLIVIIITLIARANKKKPEQPPVTSDDPDLDGGSESRQPKPISFEDLLREIQGEKALSKPVKAVPPPPAPKEYDFVDYDDDIPDEIQDLEDVDYDVSKDVKAFETYEAAKKQAKSPIKEQANTGRIVRSEHFKEYDLKKKKPTFDFLNELKDPKGF
;
A
#
# COMPACT_ATOMS: atom_id res chain seq x y z
N MET A 1 -31.21 3.38 -27.84
CA MET A 1 -31.09 3.23 -26.37
C MET A 1 -29.89 4.04 -25.98
N ASP A 2 -30.17 5.26 -25.55
CA ASP A 2 -29.24 6.37 -25.71
C ASP A 2 -28.23 6.42 -24.56
N PHE A 3 -27.02 6.88 -24.85
CA PHE A 3 -25.92 7.04 -23.88
C PHE A 3 -26.36 7.75 -22.58
N GLN A 4 -27.34 8.64 -22.68
CA GLN A 4 -28.00 9.32 -21.56
C GLN A 4 -28.65 8.36 -20.55
N PHE A 5 -29.22 7.24 -21.00
CA PHE A 5 -29.78 6.21 -20.12
C PHE A 5 -28.67 5.53 -19.30
N TRP A 6 -27.54 5.20 -19.93
CA TRP A 6 -26.40 4.58 -19.26
C TRP A 6 -25.75 5.50 -18.23
N ILE A 7 -25.61 6.79 -18.55
CA ILE A 7 -25.15 7.80 -17.58
C ILE A 7 -26.06 7.83 -16.35
N TRP A 8 -27.38 7.88 -16.57
CA TRP A 8 -28.35 7.91 -15.47
C TRP A 8 -28.33 6.63 -14.63
N LEU A 9 -28.14 5.48 -15.26
CA LEU A 9 -28.00 4.19 -14.58
C LEU A 9 -26.77 4.16 -13.66
N ILE A 10 -25.62 4.64 -14.17
CA ILE A 10 -24.36 4.70 -13.40
C ILE A 10 -24.50 5.65 -12.21
N VAL A 11 -25.12 6.83 -12.39
CA VAL A 11 -25.37 7.78 -11.31
C VAL A 11 -26.24 7.16 -10.21
N ILE A 12 -27.30 6.45 -10.56
CA ILE A 12 -28.16 5.74 -9.58
C ILE A 12 -27.35 4.73 -8.78
N ILE A 13 -26.52 3.91 -9.45
CA ILE A 13 -25.70 2.88 -8.81
C ILE A 13 -24.69 3.50 -7.83
N ILE A 14 -23.95 4.53 -8.27
CA ILE A 14 -22.96 5.23 -7.42
C ILE A 14 -23.66 5.84 -6.21
N THR A 15 -24.83 6.44 -6.39
CA THR A 15 -25.59 7.05 -5.29
C THR A 15 -26.07 6.02 -4.28
N LEU A 16 -26.47 4.83 -4.74
CA LEU A 16 -26.85 3.70 -3.88
C LEU A 16 -25.66 3.18 -3.06
N ILE A 17 -24.50 3.01 -3.70
CA ILE A 17 -23.27 2.57 -3.03
C ILE A 17 -22.79 3.62 -2.02
N ALA A 18 -22.77 4.90 -2.41
CA ALA A 18 -22.40 6.00 -1.52
C ALA A 18 -23.35 6.11 -0.32
N ARG A 19 -24.65 5.85 -0.51
CA ARG A 19 -25.63 5.85 0.59
C ARG A 19 -25.50 4.63 1.50
N ALA A 20 -25.20 3.45 0.95
CA ALA A 20 -24.99 2.23 1.72
C ALA A 20 -23.68 2.25 2.51
N ASN A 21 -22.63 2.89 1.99
CA ASN A 21 -21.31 2.99 2.63
C ASN A 21 -21.15 4.17 3.59
N LYS A 22 -22.13 5.10 3.67
CA LYS A 22 -22.14 6.17 4.68
C LYS A 22 -22.49 5.61 6.06
N LYS A 23 -21.57 4.86 6.66
CA LYS A 23 -21.53 4.70 8.12
C LYS A 23 -20.93 5.98 8.71
N LYS A 24 -21.82 6.83 9.24
CA LYS A 24 -21.59 7.96 10.16
C LYS A 24 -20.54 8.98 9.73
N PRO A 25 -20.92 10.20 9.31
CA PRO A 25 -20.00 11.32 9.42
C PRO A 25 -19.67 11.51 10.91
N GLU A 26 -18.39 11.42 11.25
CA GLU A 26 -17.86 11.83 12.54
C GLU A 26 -18.34 13.25 12.82
N GLN A 27 -19.21 13.40 13.82
CA GLN A 27 -19.49 14.68 14.44
C GLN A 27 -18.18 15.18 15.08
N PRO A 28 -17.75 16.43 14.86
CA PRO A 28 -16.70 17.00 15.68
C PRO A 28 -17.22 17.16 17.12
N PRO A 29 -16.54 16.66 18.16
CA PRO A 29 -16.98 16.84 19.53
C PRO A 29 -16.81 18.31 19.93
N VAL A 30 -17.90 18.84 20.46
CA VAL A 30 -18.02 20.16 21.08
C VAL A 30 -17.10 20.21 22.31
N THR A 31 -16.37 21.31 22.43
CA THR A 31 -15.60 21.76 23.59
C THR A 31 -16.38 21.65 24.90
N SER A 32 -15.78 21.04 25.90
CA SER A 32 -16.08 21.30 27.31
C SER A 32 -14.79 21.17 28.12
N ASP A 33 -14.28 22.32 28.54
CA ASP A 33 -13.31 22.50 29.61
C ASP A 33 -13.80 21.81 30.91
N ASP A 34 -12.92 21.06 31.56
CA ASP A 34 -12.62 21.26 33.00
C ASP A 34 -11.32 20.52 33.37
N PRO A 35 -10.50 21.08 34.30
CA PRO A 35 -9.15 20.61 34.60
C PRO A 35 -9.09 19.68 35.83
N ASP A 36 -7.93 19.05 35.96
CA ASP A 36 -7.34 18.51 37.19
C ASP A 36 -8.05 17.34 37.88
N LEU A 37 -7.57 16.11 37.64
CA LEU A 37 -7.29 15.18 38.74
C LEU A 37 -6.03 14.35 38.46
N ASP A 38 -5.23 14.31 39.52
CA ASP A 38 -3.87 13.83 39.72
C ASP A 38 -3.68 12.30 39.59
N GLY A 39 -2.44 11.91 39.31
CA GLY A 39 -1.85 10.65 39.78
C GLY A 39 -2.18 9.34 39.04
N GLY A 40 -1.25 8.83 38.25
CA GLY A 40 -1.27 7.42 37.86
C GLY A 40 -0.39 7.07 36.67
N SER A 41 0.69 6.36 36.94
CA SER A 41 1.52 5.65 35.97
C SER A 41 0.70 4.72 35.06
N GLU A 42 1.21 4.55 33.83
CA GLU A 42 0.91 3.52 32.82
C GLU A 42 0.03 3.91 31.61
N SER A 43 0.50 3.44 30.45
CA SER A 43 0.05 3.72 29.07
C SER A 43 0.50 5.05 28.46
N ARG A 44 1.76 5.09 27.98
CA ARG A 44 2.11 5.99 26.88
C ARG A 44 1.43 5.48 25.61
N GLN A 45 0.12 5.70 25.50
CA GLN A 45 -0.45 5.91 24.18
C GLN A 45 0.12 7.24 23.67
N PRO A 46 0.78 7.28 22.49
CA PRO A 46 1.19 8.56 21.94
C PRO A 46 -0.08 9.36 21.71
N LYS A 47 -0.25 10.46 22.46
CA LYS A 47 -1.29 11.44 22.20
C LYS A 47 -1.22 11.79 20.71
N PRO A 48 -2.34 11.82 19.97
CA PRO A 48 -2.31 12.28 18.60
C PRO A 48 -1.86 13.73 18.61
N ILE A 49 -0.60 13.95 18.23
CA ILE A 49 0.00 15.28 18.12
C ILE A 49 -0.60 15.97 16.90
N SER A 50 -1.04 17.21 17.08
CA SER A 50 -1.55 18.01 15.97
C SER A 50 -0.38 18.51 15.12
N PHE A 51 -0.66 18.80 13.85
CA PHE A 51 0.37 19.33 12.95
C PHE A 51 0.90 20.70 13.41
N GLU A 52 0.07 21.50 14.09
CA GLU A 52 0.52 22.76 14.70
C GLU A 52 1.49 22.53 15.86
N ASP A 53 1.26 21.53 16.71
CA ASP A 53 2.20 21.17 17.77
C ASP A 53 3.53 20.64 17.20
N LEU A 54 3.47 19.85 16.12
CA LEU A 54 4.65 19.39 15.40
C LEU A 54 5.46 20.57 14.83
N LEU A 55 4.77 21.51 14.20
CA LEU A 55 5.40 22.70 13.63
C LEU A 55 5.99 23.58 14.72
N ARG A 56 5.31 23.72 15.85
CA ARG A 56 5.80 24.48 17.00
C ARG A 56 7.00 23.82 17.66
N GLU A 57 7.06 22.50 17.72
CA GLU A 57 8.23 21.75 18.19
C GLU A 57 9.45 21.98 17.27
N ILE A 58 9.27 21.87 15.95
CA ILE A 58 10.32 22.11 14.95
C ILE A 58 10.76 23.59 14.93
N GLN A 59 9.83 24.53 15.15
CA GLN A 59 10.13 25.97 15.18
C GLN A 59 10.74 26.42 16.52
N GLY A 60 10.35 25.80 17.63
CA GLY A 60 10.84 26.10 18.98
C GLY A 60 12.31 25.75 19.17
N GLU A 61 12.80 24.67 18.56
CA GLU A 61 14.22 24.29 18.61
C GLU A 61 15.13 25.18 17.75
N LYS A 62 14.57 25.94 16.80
CA LYS A 62 15.33 26.79 15.88
C LYS A 62 15.53 28.23 16.37
N ALA A 63 14.94 28.60 17.51
CA ALA A 63 14.92 29.97 18.01
C ALA A 63 16.14 30.40 18.84
N LEU A 64 17.20 29.57 18.94
CA LEU A 64 18.47 29.96 19.54
C LEU A 64 19.62 29.79 18.54
N SER A 65 20.21 30.92 18.19
CA SER A 65 21.40 31.12 17.35
C SER A 65 21.18 31.07 15.82
N LYS A 66 20.88 32.24 15.25
CA LYS A 66 21.65 32.79 14.13
C LYS A 66 21.38 34.29 14.00
N PRO A 67 22.43 35.14 14.00
CA PRO A 67 22.25 36.57 13.73
C PRO A 67 21.67 36.74 12.33
N VAL A 68 20.67 37.60 12.22
CA VAL A 68 20.01 38.02 10.98
C VAL A 68 21.08 38.61 10.06
N LYS A 69 21.60 37.80 9.13
CA LYS A 69 22.34 38.31 7.98
C LYS A 69 21.34 39.00 7.06
N ALA A 70 21.71 40.20 6.61
CA ALA A 70 20.95 40.99 5.66
C ALA A 70 20.41 40.12 4.52
N VAL A 71 19.11 40.27 4.24
CA VAL A 71 18.41 39.58 3.17
C VAL A 71 19.05 40.03 1.84
N PRO A 72 19.65 39.13 1.04
CA PRO A 72 20.10 39.49 -0.30
C PRO A 72 18.90 39.90 -1.16
N PRO A 73 19.08 40.81 -2.14
CA PRO A 73 18.00 41.22 -3.04
C PRO A 73 17.36 39.99 -3.71
N PRO A 74 16.05 40.03 -4.00
CA PRO A 74 15.38 38.89 -4.62
C PRO A 74 16.08 38.54 -5.93
N PRO A 75 16.35 37.25 -6.18
CA PRO A 75 16.97 36.83 -7.44
C PRO A 75 16.07 37.27 -8.60
N ALA A 76 16.68 37.78 -9.66
CA ALA A 76 15.98 38.09 -10.90
C ALA A 76 15.13 36.88 -11.35
N PRO A 77 13.94 37.10 -11.94
CA PRO A 77 13.11 36.01 -12.41
C PRO A 77 13.93 35.19 -13.39
N LYS A 78 14.18 33.93 -13.03
CA LYS A 78 14.81 32.97 -13.93
C LYS A 78 13.83 32.72 -15.05
N GLU A 79 14.24 32.98 -16.29
CA GLU A 79 13.55 32.46 -17.45
C GLU A 79 13.71 30.94 -17.39
N TYR A 80 12.60 30.24 -17.18
CA TYR A 80 12.57 28.79 -17.24
C TYR A 80 12.26 28.43 -18.68
N ASP A 81 13.14 27.67 -19.32
CA ASP A 81 12.79 26.99 -20.56
C ASP A 81 11.69 25.98 -20.22
N PHE A 82 10.47 26.30 -20.63
CA PHE A 82 9.33 25.41 -20.49
C PHE A 82 9.50 24.30 -21.51
N VAL A 83 9.95 23.14 -21.05
CA VAL A 83 10.03 21.92 -21.85
C VAL A 83 8.61 21.36 -21.93
N ASP A 84 8.03 21.38 -23.12
CA ASP A 84 6.75 20.75 -23.38
C ASP A 84 6.96 19.25 -23.58
N TYR A 85 6.75 18.48 -22.52
CA TYR A 85 6.92 17.02 -22.55
C TYR A 85 5.80 16.33 -23.34
N ASP A 86 4.75 17.04 -23.73
CA ASP A 86 3.63 16.46 -24.49
C ASP A 86 3.98 16.29 -25.98
N ASP A 87 4.97 17.02 -26.51
CA ASP A 87 5.38 16.94 -27.92
C ASP A 87 6.10 15.62 -28.28
N ASP A 88 6.73 14.95 -27.29
CA ASP A 88 7.49 13.71 -27.47
C ASP A 88 6.75 12.45 -26.99
N ILE A 89 5.51 12.58 -26.51
CA ILE A 89 4.69 11.43 -26.11
C ILE A 89 4.02 10.89 -27.37
N PRO A 90 4.42 9.71 -27.89
CA PRO A 90 3.67 9.09 -28.97
C PRO A 90 2.25 8.81 -28.48
N ASP A 91 1.25 9.16 -29.29
CA ASP A 91 -0.14 8.79 -29.02
C ASP A 91 -0.21 7.27 -28.81
N GLU A 92 -0.44 6.83 -27.56
CA GLU A 92 -0.59 5.42 -27.22
C GLU A 92 -1.97 4.94 -27.67
N ILE A 93 -2.17 4.86 -28.98
CA ILE A 93 -3.31 4.21 -29.62
C ILE A 93 -2.95 2.72 -29.71
N GLN A 94 -2.92 2.04 -28.57
CA GLN A 94 -2.93 0.58 -28.59
C GLN A 94 -4.36 0.13 -28.88
N ASP A 95 -4.53 -0.57 -30.00
CA ASP A 95 -5.77 -1.27 -30.29
C ASP A 95 -6.04 -2.27 -29.16
N LEU A 96 -7.25 -2.23 -28.58
CA LEU A 96 -7.66 -3.22 -27.60
C LEU A 96 -7.60 -4.60 -28.26
N GLU A 97 -6.77 -5.49 -27.71
CA GLU A 97 -6.71 -6.88 -28.16
C GLU A 97 -8.09 -7.52 -27.96
N ASP A 98 -8.65 -8.08 -29.03
CA ASP A 98 -9.88 -8.84 -28.99
C ASP A 98 -9.64 -10.16 -28.24
N VAL A 99 -9.89 -10.15 -26.93
CA VAL A 99 -9.78 -11.34 -26.09
C VAL A 99 -11.11 -12.10 -26.12
N ASP A 100 -11.09 -13.30 -26.72
CA ASP A 100 -12.20 -14.25 -26.65
C ASP A 100 -12.37 -14.74 -25.22
N TYR A 101 -13.37 -14.17 -24.53
CA TYR A 101 -13.69 -14.55 -23.16
C TYR A 101 -14.41 -15.90 -23.10
N ASP A 102 -13.74 -16.91 -22.54
CA ASP A 102 -14.29 -18.24 -22.35
C ASP A 102 -15.06 -18.35 -21.03
N VAL A 103 -16.38 -18.16 -21.10
CA VAL A 103 -17.32 -18.28 -19.97
C VAL A 103 -17.20 -19.64 -19.26
N SER A 104 -16.80 -20.70 -19.96
CA SER A 104 -16.68 -22.05 -19.36
C SER A 104 -15.53 -22.17 -18.37
N LYS A 105 -14.46 -21.38 -18.55
CA LYS A 105 -13.34 -21.32 -17.61
C LYS A 105 -13.74 -20.67 -16.30
N ASP A 106 -14.57 -19.63 -16.36
CA ASP A 106 -15.05 -18.93 -15.17
C ASP A 106 -16.00 -19.79 -14.32
N VAL A 107 -16.85 -20.59 -14.96
CA VAL A 107 -17.70 -21.56 -14.25
C VAL A 107 -16.84 -22.58 -13.51
N LYS A 108 -15.80 -23.15 -14.16
CA LYS A 108 -14.86 -24.08 -13.52
C LYS A 108 -14.07 -23.41 -12.38
N ALA A 109 -13.62 -22.17 -12.58
CA ALA A 109 -12.95 -21.39 -11.54
C ALA A 109 -13.87 -21.17 -10.33
N PHE A 110 -15.14 -20.87 -10.55
CA PHE A 110 -16.11 -20.71 -9.48
C PHE A 110 -16.40 -22.02 -8.74
N GLU A 111 -16.56 -23.14 -9.46
CA GLU A 111 -16.76 -24.47 -8.87
C GLU A 111 -15.58 -24.89 -8.00
N THR A 112 -14.35 -24.67 -8.47
CA THR A 112 -13.14 -24.98 -7.69
C THR A 112 -13.03 -24.12 -6.43
N TYR A 113 -13.36 -22.83 -6.52
CA TYR A 113 -13.42 -21.94 -5.36
C TYR A 113 -14.47 -22.39 -4.34
N GLU A 114 -15.68 -22.73 -4.79
CA GLU A 114 -16.75 -23.27 -3.95
C GLU A 114 -16.33 -24.56 -3.24
N ALA A 115 -15.68 -25.48 -3.97
CA ALA A 115 -15.19 -26.74 -3.42
C ALA A 115 -14.10 -26.52 -2.36
N ALA A 116 -13.10 -25.67 -2.66
CA ALA A 116 -12.05 -25.30 -1.71
C ALA A 116 -12.61 -24.60 -0.47
N LYS A 117 -13.59 -23.70 -0.63
CA LYS A 117 -14.26 -23.02 0.48
C LYS A 117 -15.01 -24.00 1.37
N LYS A 118 -15.65 -25.04 0.80
CA LYS A 118 -16.30 -26.12 1.56
C LYS A 118 -15.28 -26.98 2.31
N GLN A 119 -14.15 -27.30 1.69
CA GLN A 119 -13.06 -28.05 2.33
C GLN A 119 -12.36 -27.25 3.44
N ALA A 120 -12.10 -25.96 3.25
CA ALA A 120 -11.48 -25.09 4.25
C ALA A 120 -12.39 -24.79 5.45
N LYS A 121 -13.72 -24.89 5.28
CA LYS A 121 -14.69 -24.83 6.39
C LYS A 121 -14.72 -26.11 7.22
N SER A 122 -14.02 -27.18 6.82
CA SER A 122 -13.76 -28.30 7.73
C SER A 122 -12.95 -27.80 8.93
N PRO A 123 -13.24 -28.28 10.15
CA PRO A 123 -12.58 -27.77 11.34
C PRO A 123 -11.08 -28.12 11.31
N ILE A 124 -10.23 -27.12 11.06
CA ILE A 124 -8.77 -27.14 11.30
C ILE A 124 -8.43 -27.68 12.72
N LYS A 125 -9.39 -27.64 13.64
CA LYS A 125 -9.29 -28.17 15.00
C LYS A 125 -8.96 -29.67 15.08
N GLU A 126 -9.30 -30.49 14.09
CA GLU A 126 -8.96 -31.92 14.13
C GLU A 126 -7.49 -32.20 13.80
N GLN A 127 -6.86 -31.42 12.91
CA GLN A 127 -5.45 -31.62 12.54
C GLN A 127 -4.46 -30.93 13.49
N ALA A 128 -4.88 -29.89 14.21
CA ALA A 128 -4.04 -29.22 15.22
C ALA A 128 -3.86 -30.04 16.52
N ASN A 129 -4.77 -31.00 16.79
CA ASN A 129 -4.73 -31.80 18.03
C ASN A 129 -3.92 -33.09 17.92
N THR A 130 -3.55 -33.51 16.71
CA THR A 130 -2.52 -34.52 16.51
C THR A 130 -1.21 -33.78 16.30
N GLY A 131 -0.27 -33.85 17.24
CA GLY A 131 1.08 -33.24 17.17
C GLY A 131 1.98 -33.76 16.04
N ARG A 132 1.40 -34.13 14.90
CA ARG A 132 2.03 -34.61 13.70
C ARG A 132 2.18 -33.40 12.77
N ILE A 133 3.41 -32.89 12.70
CA ILE A 133 3.78 -31.89 11.70
C ILE A 133 3.53 -32.52 10.33
N VAL A 134 2.42 -32.16 9.68
CA VAL A 134 2.15 -32.54 8.30
C VAL A 134 3.06 -31.68 7.43
N ARG A 135 4.27 -32.16 7.22
CA ARG A 135 5.18 -31.59 6.21
C ARG A 135 4.55 -31.87 4.85
N SER A 136 4.11 -30.82 4.17
CA SER A 136 3.64 -30.91 2.79
C SER A 136 4.75 -31.49 1.92
N GLU A 137 4.44 -32.53 1.14
CA GLU A 137 5.45 -33.26 0.35
C GLU A 137 6.15 -32.36 -0.69
N HIS A 138 5.51 -31.26 -1.07
CA HIS A 138 6.00 -30.27 -2.02
C HIS A 138 7.11 -29.35 -1.46
N PHE A 139 7.44 -29.40 -0.17
CA PHE A 139 8.44 -28.51 0.45
C PHE A 139 9.84 -29.13 0.60
N LYS A 140 10.09 -30.29 -0.01
CA LYS A 140 11.38 -31.02 0.10
C LYS A 140 12.56 -30.28 -0.55
N GLU A 141 12.31 -29.34 -1.45
CA GLU A 141 13.36 -28.62 -2.18
C GLU A 141 14.09 -27.56 -1.34
N TYR A 142 13.51 -27.13 -0.21
CA TYR A 142 14.10 -26.12 0.68
C TYR A 142 14.84 -26.70 1.88
N ASP A 143 15.07 -28.03 1.94
CA ASP A 143 15.92 -28.62 2.98
C ASP A 143 17.41 -28.27 2.68
N LEU A 144 17.80 -27.05 3.08
CA LEU A 144 19.13 -26.45 2.94
C LEU A 144 20.26 -27.24 3.62
N LYS A 145 19.98 -28.36 4.27
CA LYS A 145 20.93 -29.08 5.12
C LYS A 145 21.98 -29.92 4.36
N LYS A 146 21.98 -29.95 3.02
CA LYS A 146 22.90 -30.82 2.25
C LYS A 146 23.55 -30.25 0.99
N LYS A 147 23.41 -28.95 0.68
CA LYS A 147 24.22 -28.35 -0.39
C LYS A 147 25.35 -27.54 0.22
N LYS A 148 26.57 -28.05 0.11
CA LYS A 148 27.77 -27.23 0.31
C LYS A 148 27.72 -26.14 -0.77
N PRO A 149 27.83 -24.85 -0.42
CA PRO A 149 27.96 -23.81 -1.43
C PRO A 149 29.23 -24.10 -2.25
N THR A 150 29.08 -24.36 -3.55
CA THR A 150 30.23 -24.41 -4.46
C THR A 150 30.60 -22.97 -4.79
N PHE A 151 31.74 -22.54 -4.28
CA PHE A 151 32.30 -21.23 -4.53
C PHE A 151 33.04 -21.23 -5.87
N ASP A 152 32.34 -21.55 -6.96
CA ASP A 152 32.95 -21.70 -8.29
C ASP A 152 33.58 -20.39 -8.79
N PHE A 153 33.05 -19.26 -8.32
CA PHE A 153 33.58 -17.90 -8.55
C PHE A 153 34.96 -17.64 -7.91
N LEU A 154 35.37 -18.39 -6.89
CA LEU A 154 36.72 -18.28 -6.32
C LEU A 154 37.79 -18.95 -7.20
N ASN A 155 37.42 -19.94 -8.02
CA ASN A 155 38.34 -20.55 -8.97
C ASN A 155 38.54 -19.65 -10.20
N GLU A 156 37.50 -18.93 -10.63
CA GLU A 156 37.57 -17.97 -11.74
C GLU A 156 38.44 -16.74 -11.39
N LEU A 157 38.43 -16.29 -10.13
CA LEU A 157 39.30 -15.21 -9.65
C LEU A 157 40.78 -15.60 -9.58
N LYS A 158 41.08 -16.91 -9.53
CA LYS A 158 42.44 -17.43 -9.39
C LYS A 158 43.20 -17.48 -10.71
N ASP A 159 42.49 -17.52 -11.84
CA ASP A 159 43.06 -17.49 -13.19
C ASP A 159 42.60 -16.22 -13.95
N PRO A 160 43.22 -15.04 -13.71
CA PRO A 160 42.85 -13.79 -14.36
C PRO A 160 43.28 -13.71 -15.85
N LYS A 161 43.51 -14.85 -16.53
CA LYS A 161 44.03 -14.91 -17.90
C LYS A 161 42.94 -15.03 -18.99
N GLY A 162 41.70 -14.70 -18.65
CA GLY A 162 40.54 -14.83 -19.54
C GLY A 162 39.89 -13.51 -19.98
N PHE A 163 40.66 -12.41 -20.10
CA PHE A 163 40.29 -11.25 -20.92
C PHE A 163 41.35 -11.05 -22.00
#